data_AF-A0AAN8J8K6-F1
#
_entry.id   AF-A0AAN8J8K6-F1
#
_cell.length_a   1.000
_cell.length_b   1.000
_cell.length_c   1.000
_cell.angle_alpha   90.00
_cell.angle_beta   90.00
_cell.angle_gamma   90.00
#
_symmetry.space_group_name_H-M   'P 1'
#
loop_
_entity.id
_entity.type
_entity.pdbx_description
1 polymer ?
#
loop_
_entity_poly.entity_id
_entity_poly.type
_entity_poly.pdbx_seq_one_letter_code
_entity_poly.pdbx_strand_id
1 'polypeptide(L)'
;MQHKSSVDQSPWIKFKWNSMKKSQFLQNMSNEKKKLKFSLLSSTLEEGHIDNAVQQLSEFLRDSAMSMIVKPAISMKIQQPKWWNDECSELKLQKYKLLDIFRITNFEDDLLMYKKVKSRFKLACTKSQKEQTERKSNEVIQSNGEDLWKSVRNFLKRSDRKPNIGR
;
A
#
# COMPACT_ATOMS: atom_id res chain seq x y z
N MET A 1 -12.94 -22.84 -44.29
CA MET A 1 -13.31 -21.55 -43.65
C MET A 1 -13.29 -21.77 -42.14
N GLN A 2 -12.31 -21.20 -41.46
CA GLN A 2 -12.03 -21.49 -40.04
C GLN A 2 -12.91 -20.61 -39.14
N HIS A 3 -13.70 -21.25 -38.29
CA HIS A 3 -14.35 -20.63 -37.14
C HIS A 3 -13.29 -20.18 -36.14
N LYS A 4 -13.17 -18.87 -35.90
CA LYS A 4 -12.44 -18.33 -34.74
C LYS A 4 -13.44 -18.15 -33.60
N SER A 5 -13.42 -19.08 -32.66
CA SER A 5 -14.11 -18.96 -31.37
C SER A 5 -13.50 -17.80 -30.59
N SER A 6 -14.32 -16.80 -30.26
CA SER A 6 -14.00 -15.73 -29.33
C SER A 6 -13.90 -16.33 -27.93
N VAL A 7 -12.68 -16.56 -27.44
CA VAL A 7 -12.44 -16.92 -26.05
C VAL A 7 -12.43 -15.64 -25.24
N ASP A 8 -13.50 -15.47 -24.47
CA ASP A 8 -13.72 -14.42 -23.49
C ASP A 8 -12.63 -14.49 -22.40
N GLN A 9 -11.55 -13.71 -22.57
CA GLN A 9 -10.49 -13.60 -21.58
C GLN A 9 -10.86 -12.53 -20.54
N SER A 10 -11.67 -12.93 -19.57
CA SER A 10 -11.88 -12.16 -18.34
C SER A 10 -10.51 -11.83 -17.69
N PRO A 11 -10.26 -10.58 -17.24
CA PRO A 11 -8.97 -10.18 -16.70
C PRO A 11 -8.83 -10.75 -15.28
N TRP A 12 -8.39 -12.00 -15.19
CA TRP A 12 -8.09 -12.63 -13.91
C TRP A 12 -6.96 -11.86 -13.22
N ILE A 13 -7.32 -11.06 -12.21
CA ILE A 13 -6.37 -10.53 -11.22
C ILE A 13 -5.66 -11.74 -10.61
N LYS A 14 -4.42 -12.01 -11.05
CA LYS A 14 -3.58 -13.05 -10.44
C LYS A 14 -3.27 -12.63 -9.01
N PHE A 15 -4.12 -13.06 -8.06
CA PHE A 15 -3.83 -12.99 -6.64
C PHE A 15 -2.56 -13.82 -6.38
N LYS A 16 -1.41 -13.14 -6.35
CA LYS A 16 -0.12 -13.77 -6.08
C LYS A 16 -0.11 -14.19 -4.61
N TRP A 17 -0.49 -15.43 -4.35
CA TRP A 17 -0.30 -16.10 -3.07
C TRP A 17 1.20 -16.23 -2.83
N ASN A 18 1.73 -15.52 -1.83
CA ASN A 18 3.10 -15.68 -1.37
C ASN A 18 3.12 -16.42 -0.03
N SER A 19 4.29 -16.91 0.38
CA SER A 19 4.44 -17.71 1.61
C SER A 19 3.83 -17.02 2.84
N MET A 20 4.03 -15.71 2.99
CA MET A 20 3.47 -14.91 4.09
C MET A 20 1.93 -14.88 4.09
N LYS A 21 1.29 -14.65 2.93
CA LYS A 21 -0.17 -14.67 2.80
C LYS A 21 -0.75 -16.07 3.04
N LYS A 22 -0.03 -17.13 2.63
CA LYS A 22 -0.40 -18.52 2.93
C LYS A 22 -0.35 -18.78 4.44
N SER A 23 0.71 -18.36 5.12
CA SER A 23 0.83 -18.51 6.58
C SER A 23 -0.23 -17.71 7.34
N GLN A 24 -0.52 -16.48 6.93
CA GLN A 24 -1.61 -15.68 7.51
C GLN A 24 -2.98 -16.33 7.30
N PHE A 25 -3.23 -16.90 6.12
CA PHE A 25 -4.46 -17.64 5.86
C PHE A 25 -4.61 -18.83 6.78
N LEU A 26 -3.56 -19.67 6.88
CA LEU A 26 -3.56 -20.85 7.74
C LEU A 26 -3.72 -20.46 9.22
N GLN A 27 -3.04 -19.39 9.66
CA GLN A 27 -3.20 -18.87 11.03
C GLN A 27 -4.63 -18.37 11.29
N ASN A 28 -5.24 -17.68 10.32
CA ASN A 28 -6.64 -17.25 10.42
C ASN A 28 -7.61 -18.44 10.42
N MET A 29 -7.30 -19.52 9.69
CA MET A 29 -8.07 -20.77 9.68
C MET A 29 -7.93 -21.55 10.99
N SER A 30 -6.80 -21.42 11.68
CA SER A 30 -6.55 -22.02 12.99
C SER A 30 -7.27 -21.32 14.16
N ASN A 31 -8.09 -20.30 13.90
CA ASN A 31 -8.93 -19.67 14.91
C ASN A 31 -10.01 -20.65 15.39
N GLU A 32 -10.17 -20.81 16.70
CA GLU A 32 -11.14 -21.72 17.32
C GLU A 32 -12.58 -21.53 16.80
N LYS A 33 -13.01 -20.28 16.56
CA LYS A 33 -14.33 -20.02 15.96
C LYS A 33 -14.47 -20.58 14.54
N LYS A 34 -13.39 -20.61 13.76
CA LYS A 34 -13.39 -21.14 12.39
C LYS A 34 -13.28 -22.66 12.37
N LYS A 35 -12.54 -23.25 13.32
CA LYS A 35 -12.51 -24.71 13.52
C LYS A 35 -13.91 -25.26 13.86
N LEU A 36 -14.63 -24.57 14.76
CA LEU A 36 -16.01 -24.94 15.11
C LEU A 36 -16.96 -24.86 13.91
N LYS A 37 -16.87 -23.81 13.08
CA LYS A 37 -17.65 -23.73 11.83
C LYS A 37 -17.33 -24.87 10.87
N PHE A 38 -16.06 -25.30 10.78
CA PHE A 38 -15.66 -26.41 9.93
C PHE A 38 -16.17 -27.76 10.46
N SER A 39 -16.16 -27.95 11.78
CA SER A 39 -16.74 -29.14 12.43
C SER A 39 -18.26 -29.24 12.21
N LEU A 40 -18.97 -28.11 12.28
CA LEU A 40 -20.40 -28.05 12.01
C LEU A 40 -20.72 -28.39 10.55
N LEU A 41 -19.90 -27.90 9.61
CA LEU A 41 -20.01 -28.24 8.20
C LEU A 41 -19.82 -29.74 7.97
N SER A 42 -18.82 -30.35 8.61
CA SER A 42 -18.58 -31.81 8.52
C SER A 42 -19.78 -32.61 9.03
N SER A 43 -20.35 -32.25 10.19
CA SER A 43 -21.57 -32.91 10.73
C SER A 43 -22.75 -32.78 9.76
N THR A 44 -22.97 -31.57 9.22
CA THR A 44 -24.07 -31.30 8.28
C THR A 44 -23.94 -32.10 6.98
N LEU A 45 -22.70 -32.35 6.53
CA LEU A 45 -22.40 -33.21 5.38
C LEU A 45 -22.65 -34.69 5.68
N GLU A 46 -22.24 -35.16 6.86
CA GLU A 46 -22.48 -36.53 7.32
C GLU A 46 -23.98 -36.83 7.51
N GLU A 47 -24.76 -35.83 7.92
CA GLU A 47 -26.22 -35.90 8.06
C GLU A 47 -26.96 -35.79 6.71
N GLY A 48 -26.26 -35.56 5.60
CA GLY A 48 -26.84 -35.52 4.24
C GLY A 48 -27.60 -34.23 3.90
N HIS A 49 -27.48 -33.17 4.70
CA HIS A 49 -28.12 -31.88 4.47
C HIS A 49 -27.30 -31.00 3.50
N ILE A 50 -27.24 -31.43 2.24
CA ILE A 50 -26.36 -30.86 1.21
C ILE A 50 -26.57 -29.34 1.02
N ASP A 51 -27.82 -28.86 0.93
CA ASP A 51 -28.10 -27.43 0.72
C ASP A 51 -27.60 -26.56 1.88
N ASN A 52 -27.78 -27.04 3.11
CA ASN A 52 -27.31 -26.35 4.31
C ASN A 52 -25.77 -26.37 4.38
N ALA A 53 -25.13 -27.48 4.00
CA ALA A 53 -23.68 -27.58 3.93
C ALA A 53 -23.09 -26.62 2.88
N VAL A 54 -23.71 -26.52 1.69
CA VAL A 54 -23.30 -25.57 0.65
C VAL A 54 -23.43 -24.12 1.13
N GLN A 55 -24.51 -23.80 1.85
CA GLN A 55 -24.70 -22.47 2.41
C GLN A 55 -23.66 -22.15 3.49
N GLN A 56 -23.41 -23.07 4.42
CA GLN A 56 -22.40 -22.92 5.46
C GLN A 56 -20.99 -22.74 4.89
N LEU A 57 -20.64 -23.53 3.86
CA LEU A 57 -19.35 -23.39 3.16
C LEU A 57 -19.23 -22.02 2.48
N SER A 58 -20.30 -21.56 1.83
CA SER A 58 -20.33 -20.26 1.15
C SER A 58 -20.15 -19.09 2.12
N GLU A 59 -20.84 -19.14 3.27
CA GLU A 59 -20.70 -18.14 4.33
C GLU A 59 -19.30 -18.18 4.95
N PHE A 60 -18.75 -19.38 5.17
CA PHE A 60 -17.40 -19.55 5.70
C PHE A 60 -16.32 -18.97 4.78
N LEU A 61 -16.43 -19.22 3.48
CA LEU A 61 -15.51 -18.68 2.47
C LEU A 61 -15.63 -17.15 2.40
N ARG A 62 -16.86 -16.62 2.45
CA ARG A 62 -17.12 -15.17 2.47
C ARG A 62 -16.50 -14.50 3.70
N ASP A 63 -16.77 -15.02 4.90
CA ASP A 63 -16.21 -14.50 6.15
C ASP A 63 -14.68 -14.54 6.14
N SER A 64 -14.12 -15.64 5.64
CA SER A 64 -12.67 -15.81 5.55
C SER A 64 -12.06 -14.82 4.55
N ALA A 65 -12.66 -14.65 3.38
CA ALA A 65 -12.22 -13.66 2.40
C ALA A 65 -12.29 -12.24 2.98
N MET A 66 -13.39 -11.87 3.64
CA MET A 66 -13.54 -10.55 4.27
C MET A 66 -12.50 -10.31 5.37
N SER A 67 -12.11 -11.33 6.13
CA SER A 67 -11.05 -11.23 7.13
C SER A 67 -9.64 -11.09 6.56
N MET A 68 -9.45 -11.46 5.28
CA MET A 68 -8.17 -11.33 4.56
C MET A 68 -8.03 -10.00 3.82
N ILE A 69 -9.13 -9.25 3.65
CA ILE A 69 -9.06 -7.89 3.14
C ILE A 69 -8.32 -7.08 4.21
N VAL A 70 -7.08 -6.68 3.88
CA VAL A 70 -6.31 -5.74 4.67
C VAL A 70 -7.13 -4.45 4.73
N LYS A 71 -7.84 -4.25 5.83
CA LYS A 71 -8.47 -2.96 6.11
C LYS A 71 -7.33 -1.95 6.13
N PRO A 72 -7.34 -0.92 5.26
CA PRO A 72 -6.28 0.07 5.29
C PRO A 72 -6.22 0.59 6.72
N ALA A 73 -5.06 0.45 7.37
CA ALA A 73 -4.83 1.06 8.67
C ALA A 73 -5.29 2.51 8.55
N ILE A 74 -6.16 2.94 9.48
CA ILE A 74 -6.68 4.31 9.58
C ILE A 74 -5.55 5.22 9.16
N SER A 75 -5.69 5.91 8.01
CA SER A 75 -4.54 6.55 7.36
C SER A 75 -3.97 7.53 8.37
N MET A 76 -2.88 7.16 9.05
CA MET A 76 -2.10 8.13 9.78
C MET A 76 -1.76 9.15 8.72
N LYS A 77 -2.23 10.40 8.88
CA LYS A 77 -1.99 11.47 7.92
C LYS A 77 -0.47 11.56 7.78
N ILE A 78 0.09 10.90 6.77
CA ILE A 78 1.51 10.96 6.49
C ILE A 78 1.72 12.41 6.09
N GLN A 79 2.25 13.20 7.02
CA GLN A 79 2.64 14.56 6.73
C GLN A 79 3.60 14.49 5.54
N GLN A 80 3.22 15.18 4.47
CA GLN A 80 4.09 15.24 3.32
C GLN A 80 5.38 15.98 3.70
N PRO A 81 6.53 15.62 3.10
CA PRO A 81 7.77 16.34 3.32
C PRO A 81 7.62 17.84 3.01
N LYS A 82 8.41 18.71 3.64
CA LYS A 82 8.35 20.16 3.40
C LYS A 82 8.62 20.58 1.95
N TRP A 83 9.38 19.76 1.19
CA TRP A 83 9.64 19.99 -0.22
C TRP A 83 8.48 19.54 -1.12
N TRP A 84 7.45 18.89 -0.57
CA TRP A 84 6.33 18.39 -1.34
C TRP A 84 5.42 19.56 -1.71
N ASN A 85 5.24 19.80 -3.01
CA ASN A 85 4.42 20.89 -3.55
C ASN A 85 3.16 20.35 -4.25
N ASP A 86 2.31 21.26 -4.70
CA ASP A 86 1.04 20.91 -5.37
C ASP A 86 1.27 20.14 -6.67
N GLU A 87 2.34 20.47 -7.40
CA GLU A 87 2.72 19.75 -8.62
C GLU A 87 3.05 18.27 -8.34
N CYS A 88 3.80 17.98 -7.26
CA CYS A 88 4.03 16.61 -6.80
C CYS A 88 2.73 15.88 -6.44
N SER A 89 1.78 16.57 -5.81
CA SER A 89 0.47 15.99 -5.45
C SER A 89 -0.34 15.63 -6.70
N GLU A 90 -0.45 16.56 -7.63
CA GLU A 90 -1.20 16.39 -8.87
C GLU A 90 -0.61 15.26 -9.73
N LEU A 91 0.70 15.29 -9.95
CA LEU A 91 1.38 14.24 -10.72
C LEU A 91 1.32 12.87 -10.03
N LYS A 92 1.31 12.83 -8.69
CA LYS A 92 1.08 11.58 -7.94
C LYS A 92 -0.31 11.03 -8.22
N LEU A 93 -1.34 11.87 -8.14
CA LEU A 93 -2.73 11.48 -8.39
C LEU A 93 -2.91 10.96 -9.81
N GLN A 94 -2.44 11.72 -10.81
CA GLN A 94 -2.49 11.33 -12.22
C GLN A 94 -1.75 10.02 -12.50
N LYS A 95 -0.55 9.85 -11.92
CA LYS A 95 0.23 8.63 -12.05
C LYS A 95 -0.54 7.41 -11.52
N TYR A 96 -1.17 7.50 -10.35
CA TYR A 96 -1.93 6.38 -9.79
C TYR A 96 -3.20 6.10 -10.58
N LYS A 97 -3.91 7.14 -11.03
CA LYS A 97 -5.07 6.99 -11.92
C LYS A 97 -4.73 6.20 -13.19
N LEU A 98 -3.63 6.56 -13.86
CA LEU A 98 -3.19 5.85 -15.08
C LEU A 98 -2.70 4.42 -14.79
N LEU A 99 -2.08 4.20 -13.63
CA LEU A 99 -1.69 2.85 -13.22
C LEU A 99 -2.92 1.96 -13.01
N ASP A 100 -3.98 2.51 -12.42
CA ASP A 100 -5.21 1.78 -12.16
C ASP A 100 -5.96 1.50 -13.47
N ILE A 101 -5.99 2.45 -14.42
CA ILE A 101 -6.51 2.21 -15.78
C ILE A 101 -5.74 1.06 -16.44
N PHE A 102 -4.41 1.12 -16.47
CA PHE A 102 -3.58 0.06 -17.04
C PHE A 102 -3.83 -1.31 -16.40
N ARG A 103 -4.06 -1.36 -15.09
CA ARG A 103 -4.38 -2.63 -14.39
C ARG A 103 -5.73 -3.22 -14.81
N ILE A 104 -6.67 -2.38 -15.24
CA ILE A 104 -8.00 -2.80 -15.72
C ILE A 104 -7.94 -3.22 -17.19
N THR A 105 -7.32 -2.41 -18.04
CA THR A 105 -7.31 -2.59 -19.50
C THR A 105 -6.20 -3.51 -19.99
N ASN A 106 -5.06 -3.51 -19.30
CA ASN A 106 -3.83 -4.21 -19.67
C ASN A 106 -3.29 -3.84 -21.07
N PHE A 107 -3.62 -2.65 -21.58
CA PHE A 107 -3.13 -2.16 -22.87
C PHE A 107 -1.77 -1.46 -22.76
N GLU A 108 -0.92 -1.61 -23.78
CA GLU A 108 0.44 -1.05 -23.79
C GLU A 108 0.42 0.50 -23.84
N ASP A 109 -0.57 1.10 -24.50
CA ASP A 109 -0.71 2.56 -24.56
C ASP A 109 -0.97 3.17 -23.17
N ASP A 110 -1.79 2.51 -22.34
CA ASP A 110 -2.04 2.92 -20.96
C ASP A 110 -0.77 2.80 -20.10
N LEU A 111 0.02 1.74 -20.34
CA LEU A 111 1.32 1.58 -19.71
C LEU A 111 2.30 2.69 -20.11
N LEU A 112 2.32 3.08 -21.39
CA LEU A 112 3.16 4.17 -21.89
C LEU A 112 2.76 5.51 -21.26
N MET A 113 1.46 5.78 -21.16
CA MET A 113 0.91 6.98 -20.52
C MET A 113 1.29 7.04 -19.03
N TYR A 114 1.13 5.92 -18.31
CA TYR A 114 1.59 5.81 -16.92
C TYR A 114 3.10 6.08 -16.79
N LYS A 115 3.94 5.47 -17.65
CA LYS A 115 5.40 5.65 -17.63
C LYS A 115 5.78 7.12 -17.86
N LYS A 116 5.11 7.81 -18.79
CA LYS A 116 5.33 9.23 -19.09
C LYS A 116 5.04 10.11 -17.87
N VAL A 117 3.87 9.92 -17.23
CA VAL A 117 3.51 10.70 -16.03
C VAL A 117 4.37 10.33 -14.83
N LYS A 118 4.75 9.05 -14.67
CA LYS A 118 5.70 8.61 -13.64
C LYS A 118 7.05 9.30 -13.75
N SER A 119 7.56 9.49 -14.98
CA SER A 119 8.81 10.22 -15.22
C SER A 119 8.69 11.69 -14.83
N ARG A 120 7.60 12.36 -15.25
CA ARG A 120 7.30 13.75 -14.87
C ARG A 120 7.21 13.93 -13.37
N PHE A 121 6.48 13.04 -12.68
CA PHE A 121 6.39 13.03 -11.22
C PHE A 121 7.77 12.98 -10.56
N LYS A 122 8.66 12.10 -11.05
CA LYS A 122 10.02 11.99 -10.51
C LYS A 122 10.79 13.30 -10.69
N LEU A 123 10.75 13.88 -11.89
CA LEU A 123 11.45 15.13 -12.20
C LEU A 123 10.94 16.30 -11.35
N ALA A 124 9.63 16.49 -11.26
CA ALA A 124 9.01 17.56 -10.48
C ALA A 124 9.41 17.46 -8.99
N CYS A 125 9.32 16.27 -8.40
CA CYS A 125 9.66 16.11 -6.99
C CYS A 125 11.16 16.19 -6.72
N THR A 126 12.02 15.73 -7.63
CA THR A 126 13.47 15.96 -7.52
C THR A 126 13.80 17.45 -7.61
N LYS A 127 13.16 18.19 -8.52
CA LYS A 127 13.34 19.65 -8.64
C LYS A 127 12.91 20.37 -7.37
N SER A 128 11.71 20.08 -6.86
CA SER A 128 11.19 20.71 -5.63
C SER A 128 12.06 20.40 -4.41
N GLN A 129 12.58 19.17 -4.32
CA GLN A 129 13.54 18.79 -3.27
C GLN A 129 14.84 19.59 -3.37
N LYS A 130 15.37 19.77 -4.59
CA LYS A 130 16.58 20.56 -4.83
C LYS A 130 16.37 22.02 -4.44
N GLU A 131 15.29 22.65 -4.92
CA GLU A 131 14.95 24.04 -4.59
C GLU A 131 14.82 24.27 -3.07
N GLN A 132 14.16 23.35 -2.36
CA GLN A 132 14.06 23.45 -0.91
C GLN A 132 15.41 23.30 -0.20
N THR A 133 16.31 22.49 -0.75
CA THR A 133 17.66 22.30 -0.20
C THR A 133 18.50 23.55 -0.43
N GLU A 134 18.43 24.15 -1.62
CA GLU A 134 19.09 25.41 -1.96
C GLU A 134 18.57 26.57 -1.10
N ARG A 135 17.24 26.71 -0.95
CA ARG A 135 16.63 27.72 -0.07
C ARG A 135 17.16 27.60 1.36
N LYS A 136 17.15 26.39 1.93
CA LYS A 136 17.70 26.17 3.28
C LYS A 136 19.18 26.51 3.36
N SER A 137 19.98 26.15 2.34
CA SER A 137 21.39 26.49 2.32
C SER A 137 21.59 28.01 2.28
N ASN A 138 20.79 28.72 1.48
CA ASN A 138 20.86 30.17 1.37
C ASN A 138 20.39 30.87 2.65
N GLU A 139 19.32 30.39 3.29
CA GLU A 139 18.86 30.87 4.61
C GLU A 139 19.97 30.72 5.64
N VAL A 140 20.70 29.60 5.63
CA VAL A 140 21.84 29.35 6.51
C VAL A 140 22.99 30.31 6.21
N ILE A 141 23.34 30.54 4.95
CA ILE A 141 24.40 31.47 4.54
C ILE A 141 24.06 32.92 4.89
N GLN A 142 22.78 33.31 4.77
CA GLN A 142 22.30 34.65 5.09
C GLN A 142 22.03 34.86 6.59
N SER A 143 21.90 33.79 7.37
CA SER A 143 21.85 33.91 8.83
C SER A 143 23.21 34.35 9.36
N ASN A 144 23.22 35.39 10.20
CA ASN A 144 24.43 35.88 10.83
C ASN A 144 25.18 34.71 11.48
N GLY A 145 26.50 34.60 11.28
CA GLY A 145 27.28 33.42 11.70
C GLY A 145 27.07 33.01 13.17
N GLU A 146 26.72 33.95 14.04
CA GLU A 146 26.34 33.69 15.43
C GLU A 146 25.13 32.76 15.60
N ASP A 147 24.09 32.88 14.77
CA ASP A 147 22.88 32.06 14.88
C ASP A 147 23.10 30.65 14.34
N LEU A 148 23.93 30.54 13.30
CA LEU A 148 24.50 29.28 12.84
C LEU A 148 25.28 28.57 13.96
N TRP A 149 26.20 29.27 14.61
CA TRP A 149 26.99 28.74 15.72
C TRP A 149 26.16 28.44 16.97
N LYS A 150 25.05 29.15 17.22
CA LYS A 150 24.07 28.80 18.26
C LYS A 150 23.34 27.50 17.91
N SER A 151 22.94 27.34 16.66
CA SER A 151 22.24 26.13 16.19
C SER A 151 23.14 24.88 16.25
N VAL A 152 24.41 25.02 15.83
CA VAL A 152 25.44 23.97 15.95
C VAL A 152 25.69 23.61 17.42
N ARG A 153 25.87 24.61 18.31
CA ARG A 153 26.03 24.37 19.75
C ARG A 153 24.82 23.66 20.36
N ASN A 154 23.60 24.01 19.95
CA ASN A 154 22.39 23.36 20.43
C ASN A 154 22.25 21.92 19.94
N PHE A 155 22.70 21.63 18.73
CA PHE A 155 22.75 20.27 18.20
C PHE A 155 23.76 19.41 18.97
N LEU A 156 24.99 19.90 19.17
CA LEU A 156 26.02 19.21 19.96
C LEU A 156 25.55 18.95 21.40
N LYS A 157 24.97 19.95 22.07
CA LYS A 157 24.38 19.82 23.41
C LYS A 157 23.22 18.83 23.49
N ARG A 158 22.54 18.53 22.38
CA ARG A 158 21.47 17.52 22.32
C ARG A 158 22.05 16.13 22.10
N SER A 159 23.10 16.01 21.29
CA SER A 159 23.84 14.75 21.07
C SER A 159 24.58 14.27 22.32
N ASP A 160 25.05 15.19 23.17
CA ASP A 160 25.72 14.86 24.45
C ASP A 160 24.76 14.49 25.59
N ARG A 161 23.44 14.66 25.42
CA ARG A 161 22.47 14.15 26.39
C ARG A 161 22.38 12.63 26.21
N LYS A 162 23.14 11.90 27.05
CA LYS A 162 22.96 10.46 27.20
C LYS A 162 21.46 10.15 27.41
N PRO A 163 20.90 9.12 26.74
CA PRO A 163 19.52 8.75 26.95
C PRO A 163 19.35 8.41 28.43
N ASN A 164 18.46 9.14 29.09
CA ASN A 164 18.08 8.85 30.47
C ASN A 164 17.25 7.56 30.45
N ILE A 165 17.93 6.42 30.52
CA ILE A 165 17.30 5.13 30.75
C ILE A 165 17.00 5.11 32.24
N GLY A 166 15.79 5.56 32.58
CA GLY A 166 15.24 5.50 33.93
C GLY A 166 15.24 4.04 34.41
N ARG A 167 15.79 3.85 35.61
CA ARG A 167 15.57 2.67 36.45
C ARG A 167 14.19 2.71 37.06
#